data_AF-K1SWC7-F1
#
_entry.id   AF-K1SWC7-F1
#
_cell.length_a   1.000
_cell.length_b   1.000
_cell.length_c   1.000
_cell.angle_alpha   90.00
_cell.angle_beta   90.00
_cell.angle_gamma   90.00
#
_symmetry.space_group_name_H-M   'P 1'
#
loop_
_entity.id
_entity.type
_entity.pdbx_description
1 polymer ?
#
loop_
_entity_poly.entity_id
_entity_poly.type
_entity_poly.pdbx_seq_one_letter_code
_entity_poly.pdbx_strand_id
1 'polypeptide(L)'
;NGSQNQKPQSGTDNGNQNQKPQPDSTSIKPYIKDDSGKEGWDVIKPQLEEAKAGDTVTVAMNGTTVVPKDVIDSIKGKDTTLVLDMGNGLSWKIYGKDITDAAGDIDFDVTVGADAGKSIPVDVINNVTGERSSMNLTLAYDGEFGFTATLTVNMESKNAGLYANLFYYNEQTGE
;
A
#
# COMPACT_ATOMS: atom_id res chain seq x y z
N ASN A 1 -19.11 51.73 -42.79
CA ASN A 1 -20.56 51.78 -42.48
C ASN A 1 -20.98 50.43 -41.93
N GLY A 2 -21.26 50.20 -40.65
CA GLY A 2 -21.53 51.11 -39.54
C GLY A 2 -22.82 50.68 -38.83
N SER A 3 -22.74 50.54 -37.50
CA SER A 3 -23.85 50.45 -36.51
C SER A 3 -24.61 49.11 -36.40
N GLN A 4 -25.00 48.61 -35.22
CA GLN A 4 -24.93 49.14 -33.85
C GLN A 4 -25.22 48.04 -32.80
N ASN A 5 -24.64 48.23 -31.61
CA ASN A 5 -24.92 47.61 -30.32
C ASN A 5 -26.42 47.59 -29.91
N GLN A 6 -26.82 46.53 -29.21
CA GLN A 6 -27.70 46.65 -28.03
C GLN A 6 -27.26 45.67 -26.92
N LYS A 7 -27.08 46.22 -25.71
CA LYS A 7 -27.04 45.53 -24.42
C LYS A 7 -28.40 45.77 -23.74
N PRO A 8 -28.88 44.84 -22.90
CA PRO A 8 -29.22 45.25 -21.53
C PRO A 8 -28.52 44.41 -20.44
N GLN A 9 -28.60 44.92 -19.23
CA GLN A 9 -27.75 44.69 -18.06
C GLN A 9 -28.53 43.97 -16.93
N SER A 10 -27.77 43.41 -15.97
CA SER A 10 -28.06 43.27 -14.53
C SER A 10 -28.75 42.00 -13.99
N GLY A 11 -28.11 41.42 -12.95
CA GLY A 11 -28.67 40.53 -11.91
C GLY A 11 -28.49 39.04 -12.22
N THR A 12 -27.95 38.17 -11.36
CA THR A 12 -27.99 38.15 -9.89
C THR A 12 -26.88 37.23 -9.37
N ASP A 13 -26.08 37.70 -8.39
CA ASP A 13 -25.31 36.83 -7.51
C ASP A 13 -26.27 35.88 -6.79
N ASN A 14 -26.04 34.57 -6.86
CA ASN A 14 -26.52 33.69 -5.81
C ASN A 14 -25.52 32.57 -5.59
N GLY A 15 -24.74 32.72 -4.51
CA GLY A 15 -23.79 31.73 -4.05
C GLY A 15 -24.49 30.40 -3.80
N ASN A 16 -23.94 29.34 -4.37
CA ASN A 16 -24.23 27.98 -3.94
C ASN A 16 -22.99 27.40 -3.26
N GLN A 17 -22.62 28.00 -2.12
CA GLN A 17 -21.59 27.50 -1.20
C GLN A 17 -22.13 26.43 -0.23
N ASN A 18 -23.14 25.65 -0.61
CA ASN A 18 -23.73 24.63 0.28
C ASN A 18 -24.00 23.29 -0.41
N GLN A 19 -23.17 22.89 -1.37
CA GLN A 19 -23.00 21.46 -1.63
C GLN A 19 -21.94 20.95 -0.65
N LYS A 20 -22.40 20.47 0.51
CA LYS A 20 -21.66 19.47 1.28
C LYS A 20 -21.19 18.42 0.26
N PRO A 21 -19.90 18.07 0.20
CA PRO A 21 -19.46 16.98 -0.67
C PRO A 21 -20.39 15.80 -0.43
N GLN A 22 -21.05 15.34 -1.49
CA GLN A 22 -21.75 14.06 -1.43
C GLN A 22 -20.72 13.04 -0.93
N PRO A 23 -21.03 12.22 0.09
CA PRO A 23 -20.10 11.20 0.51
C PRO A 23 -19.87 10.29 -0.68
N ASP A 24 -18.65 10.33 -1.21
CA ASP A 24 -18.21 9.40 -2.23
C ASP A 24 -18.48 7.98 -1.72
N SER A 25 -19.07 7.18 -2.60
CA SER A 25 -19.40 5.76 -2.43
C SER A 25 -18.29 5.05 -1.63
N THR A 26 -18.61 4.66 -0.39
CA THR A 26 -17.78 3.83 0.51
C THR A 26 -16.27 4.10 0.38
N SER A 27 -15.81 5.23 0.92
CA SER A 27 -14.36 5.48 1.11
C SER A 27 -13.73 4.28 1.80
N ILE A 28 -12.96 3.52 1.04
CA ILE A 28 -12.27 2.32 1.49
C ILE A 28 -11.10 2.79 2.34
N LYS A 29 -11.22 2.67 3.66
CA LYS A 29 -10.21 3.12 4.61
C LYS A 29 -9.51 1.94 5.28
N PRO A 30 -8.21 2.07 5.59
CA PRO A 30 -7.55 1.12 6.46
C PRO A 30 -8.13 1.21 7.87
N TYR A 31 -8.04 0.14 8.65
CA TYR A 31 -8.56 0.09 10.02
C TYR A 31 -7.76 -0.88 10.90
N ILE A 32 -7.80 -0.68 12.22
CA ILE A 32 -7.17 -1.61 13.17
C ILE A 32 -8.05 -2.87 13.28
N LYS A 33 -7.50 -4.06 13.04
CA LYS A 33 -8.30 -5.31 12.98
C LYS A 33 -9.07 -5.62 14.25
N ASP A 34 -8.49 -5.32 15.41
CA ASP A 34 -9.11 -5.57 16.71
C ASP A 34 -10.04 -4.43 17.16
N ASP A 35 -10.15 -3.36 16.37
CA ASP A 35 -10.96 -2.17 16.67
C ASP A 35 -11.40 -1.50 15.36
N SER A 36 -12.33 -2.14 14.65
CA SER A 36 -12.77 -1.69 13.32
C SER A 36 -13.48 -0.32 13.33
N GLY A 37 -13.76 0.26 14.50
CA GLY A 37 -14.24 1.64 14.61
C GLY A 37 -13.15 2.70 14.38
N LYS A 38 -11.88 2.27 14.35
CA LYS A 38 -10.70 3.13 14.15
C LYS A 38 -10.21 3.05 12.71
N GLU A 39 -10.91 3.78 11.84
CA GLU A 39 -10.66 3.80 10.40
C GLU A 39 -9.95 5.08 9.94
N GLY A 40 -9.05 4.93 8.96
CA GLY A 40 -8.30 6.01 8.35
C GLY A 40 -7.03 6.39 9.11
N TRP A 41 -6.03 6.87 8.36
CA TRP A 41 -4.71 7.16 8.92
C TRP A 41 -4.72 8.20 10.04
N ASP A 42 -5.59 9.22 9.96
CA ASP A 42 -5.76 10.23 11.01
C ASP A 42 -6.18 9.65 12.36
N VAL A 43 -6.89 8.51 12.37
CA VAL A 43 -7.32 7.81 13.59
C VAL A 43 -6.31 6.74 13.99
N ILE A 44 -5.71 6.04 13.03
CA ILE A 44 -4.74 4.97 13.27
C ILE A 44 -3.43 5.51 13.84
N LYS A 45 -2.92 6.63 13.31
CA LYS A 45 -1.63 7.20 13.72
C LYS A 45 -1.56 7.49 15.24
N PRO A 46 -2.52 8.19 15.87
CA PRO A 46 -2.50 8.37 17.32
C PRO A 46 -2.45 7.04 18.10
N GLN A 47 -3.07 5.97 17.60
CA GLN A 47 -3.04 4.66 18.26
C GLN A 47 -1.66 3.99 18.17
N LEU A 48 -0.98 4.16 17.04
CA LEU A 48 0.40 3.74 16.88
C LEU A 48 1.33 4.56 17.79
N GLU A 49 1.04 5.84 17.98
CA GLU A 49 1.80 6.71 18.86
C GLU A 49 1.68 6.28 20.34
N GLU A 50 0.48 5.87 20.74
CA GLU A 50 0.10 5.43 22.09
C GLU A 50 0.39 3.94 22.38
N ALA A 51 0.79 3.17 21.36
CA ALA A 51 1.12 1.76 21.50
C ALA A 51 2.24 1.53 22.53
N LYS A 52 2.09 0.49 23.36
CA LYS A 52 3.05 0.17 24.41
C LYS A 52 4.24 -0.59 23.82
N ALA A 53 5.34 -0.57 24.57
CA ALA A 53 6.50 -1.39 24.23
C ALA A 53 6.14 -2.89 24.22
N GLY A 54 6.51 -3.58 23.15
CA GLY A 54 6.16 -4.96 22.86
C GLY A 54 4.86 -5.14 22.06
N ASP A 55 4.07 -4.08 21.86
CA ASP A 55 2.78 -4.20 21.17
C ASP A 55 2.96 -4.50 19.68
N THR A 56 1.99 -5.24 19.14
CA THR A 56 1.80 -5.42 17.70
C THR A 56 0.46 -4.83 17.31
N VAL A 57 0.48 -3.83 16.42
CA VAL A 57 -0.72 -3.22 15.87
C VAL A 57 -0.91 -3.76 14.46
N THR A 58 -2.05 -4.43 14.22
CA THR A 58 -2.40 -4.94 12.90
C THR A 58 -3.43 -4.05 12.24
N VAL A 59 -3.05 -3.46 11.10
CA VAL A 59 -3.91 -2.63 10.27
C VAL A 59 -4.37 -3.46 9.07
N ALA A 60 -5.67 -3.68 8.95
CA ALA A 60 -6.27 -4.13 7.71
C ALA A 60 -6.24 -2.97 6.72
N MET A 61 -5.54 -3.14 5.61
CA MET A 61 -5.36 -2.09 4.62
C MET A 61 -6.60 -1.89 3.76
N ASN A 62 -7.48 -2.90 3.73
CA ASN A 62 -8.80 -2.84 3.11
C ASN A 62 -8.78 -2.49 1.61
N GLY A 63 -7.64 -2.59 0.91
CA GLY A 63 -7.48 -2.15 -0.48
C GLY A 63 -6.82 -0.77 -0.65
N THR A 64 -6.55 -0.06 0.46
CA THR A 64 -5.49 0.96 0.46
C THR A 64 -4.13 0.27 0.33
N THR A 65 -3.17 0.92 -0.29
CA THR A 65 -1.81 0.36 -0.45
C THR A 65 -0.73 1.30 0.05
N VAL A 66 -0.98 2.61 -0.03
CA VAL A 66 -0.05 3.65 0.43
C VAL A 66 -0.18 3.89 1.93
N VAL A 67 0.95 3.83 2.62
CA VAL A 67 1.10 4.25 4.02
C VAL A 67 1.85 5.59 4.05
N PRO A 68 1.27 6.64 4.62
CA PRO A 68 1.94 7.93 4.77
C PRO A 68 3.22 7.84 5.61
N LYS A 69 4.22 8.65 5.27
CA LYS A 69 5.50 8.72 5.99
C LYS A 69 5.29 8.97 7.49
N ASP A 70 4.38 9.88 7.83
CA ASP A 70 4.16 10.29 9.21
C ASP A 70 3.48 9.21 10.06
N VAL A 71 2.75 8.28 9.43
CA VAL A 71 2.26 7.05 10.06
C VAL A 71 3.42 6.09 10.34
N ILE A 72 4.33 5.90 9.39
CA ILE A 72 5.53 5.05 9.58
C ILE A 72 6.42 5.64 10.68
N ASP A 73 6.67 6.94 10.64
CA ASP A 73 7.50 7.65 11.61
C ASP A 73 6.88 7.65 13.03
N SER A 74 5.57 7.41 13.16
CA SER A 74 4.89 7.37 14.47
C SER A 74 5.38 6.26 15.40
N ILE A 75 5.93 5.18 14.84
CA ILE A 75 6.53 4.06 15.58
C ILE A 75 8.07 4.06 15.55
N LYS A 76 8.68 5.08 14.94
CA LYS A 76 10.14 5.17 14.80
C LYS A 76 10.86 5.11 16.15
N GLY A 77 11.83 4.20 16.25
CA GLY A 77 12.60 3.95 17.46
C GLY A 77 11.81 3.30 18.61
N LYS A 78 10.51 3.03 18.44
CA LYS A 78 9.67 2.39 19.46
C LYS A 78 9.77 0.88 19.37
N ASP A 79 9.59 0.23 20.51
CA ASP A 79 9.41 -1.21 20.58
C ASP A 79 7.97 -1.59 20.20
N THR A 80 7.58 -1.29 18.97
CA THR A 80 6.22 -1.55 18.46
C THR A 80 6.35 -2.17 17.08
N THR A 81 5.52 -3.16 16.81
CA THR A 81 5.41 -3.77 15.48
C THR A 81 4.15 -3.28 14.79
N LEU A 82 4.29 -2.77 13.57
CA LEU A 82 3.17 -2.53 12.67
C LEU A 82 3.07 -3.71 11.69
N VAL A 83 1.87 -4.30 11.60
CA VAL A 83 1.53 -5.30 10.59
C VAL A 83 0.50 -4.69 9.65
N LEU A 84 0.82 -4.62 8.36
CA LEU A 84 -0.10 -4.23 7.31
C LEU A 84 -0.67 -5.51 6.70
N ASP A 85 -1.93 -5.81 6.97
CA ASP A 85 -2.65 -6.88 6.27
C ASP A 85 -3.19 -6.35 4.95
N MET A 86 -2.56 -6.79 3.86
CA MET A 86 -2.94 -6.41 2.50
C MET A 86 -4.14 -7.23 1.99
N GLY A 87 -4.58 -8.25 2.75
CA GLY A 87 -5.55 -9.23 2.30
C GLY A 87 -4.90 -10.33 1.45
N ASN A 88 -5.71 -11.33 1.06
CA ASN A 88 -5.29 -12.43 0.17
C ASN A 88 -4.03 -13.20 0.65
N GLY A 89 -3.78 -13.22 1.96
CA GLY A 89 -2.61 -13.89 2.53
C GLY A 89 -1.29 -13.14 2.36
N LEU A 90 -1.34 -11.85 2.02
CA LEU A 90 -0.20 -10.95 1.93
C LEU A 90 -0.16 -10.03 3.17
N SER A 91 1.00 -9.89 3.78
CA SER A 91 1.19 -8.91 4.86
C SER A 91 2.60 -8.39 4.94
N TRP A 92 2.76 -7.14 5.34
CA TRP A 92 4.04 -6.55 5.69
C TRP A 92 4.18 -6.41 7.19
N LYS A 93 5.36 -6.72 7.72
CA LYS A 93 5.72 -6.47 9.12
C LYS A 93 6.87 -5.46 9.18
N ILE A 94 6.67 -4.42 9.96
CA ILE A 94 7.63 -3.33 10.18
C ILE A 94 7.88 -3.21 11.67
N TYR A 95 9.15 -3.24 12.08
CA TYR A 95 9.51 -3.08 13.47
C TYR A 95 10.03 -1.66 13.73
N GLY A 96 9.43 -0.97 14.69
CA GLY A 96 9.70 0.45 14.96
C GLY A 96 11.17 0.75 15.25
N LYS A 97 11.90 -0.18 15.91
CA LYS A 97 13.33 -0.01 16.19
C LYS A 97 14.22 -0.07 14.95
N ASP A 98 13.74 -0.67 13.86
CA ASP A 98 14.52 -0.78 12.61
C ASP A 98 14.34 0.46 11.71
N ILE A 99 13.46 1.39 12.10
CA ILE A 99 13.18 2.61 11.35
C ILE A 99 14.28 3.64 11.58
N THR A 100 15.12 3.86 10.56
CA THR A 100 16.18 4.88 10.60
C THR A 100 15.71 6.20 10.03
N ASP A 101 15.19 6.20 8.81
CA ASP A 101 14.48 7.32 8.19
C ASP A 101 13.63 6.80 7.03
N ALA A 102 12.30 6.85 7.16
CA ALA A 102 11.42 6.41 6.08
C ALA A 102 11.58 7.33 4.87
N ALA A 103 11.75 6.75 3.67
CA ALA A 103 12.04 7.51 2.45
C ALA A 103 10.91 8.45 1.99
N GLY A 104 9.69 8.26 2.47
CA GLY A 104 8.50 9.00 2.06
C GLY A 104 7.23 8.23 2.40
N ASP A 105 6.13 8.59 1.72
CA ASP A 105 4.96 7.73 1.64
C ASP A 105 5.35 6.49 0.83
N ILE A 106 4.92 5.32 1.28
CA ILE A 106 5.35 4.04 0.70
C ILE A 106 4.13 3.27 0.22
N ASP A 107 4.16 2.84 -1.04
CA ASP A 107 3.16 1.96 -1.63
C ASP A 107 3.51 0.50 -1.34
N PHE A 108 2.81 -0.13 -0.42
CA PHE A 108 3.04 -1.51 -0.01
C PHE A 108 2.31 -2.54 -0.89
N ASP A 109 1.75 -2.12 -2.03
CA ASP A 109 1.08 -3.06 -2.93
C ASP A 109 2.05 -4.13 -3.45
N VAL A 110 1.51 -5.35 -3.54
CA VAL A 110 2.21 -6.53 -4.06
C VAL A 110 1.27 -7.24 -5.00
N THR A 111 1.64 -7.29 -6.27
CA THR A 111 0.96 -8.14 -7.25
C THR A 111 1.62 -9.51 -7.23
N VAL A 112 0.83 -10.58 -7.22
CA VAL A 112 1.31 -11.97 -7.28
C VAL A 112 0.61 -12.77 -8.37
N GLY A 113 1.25 -13.84 -8.84
CA GLY A 113 0.67 -14.77 -9.80
C GLY A 113 0.68 -14.26 -11.24
N ALA A 114 -0.38 -14.56 -12.00
CA ALA A 114 -0.43 -14.30 -13.45
C ALA A 114 -0.41 -12.81 -13.82
N ASP A 115 -0.83 -11.94 -12.91
CA ASP A 115 -0.80 -10.50 -13.11
C ASP A 115 0.56 -9.87 -12.78
N ALA A 116 1.43 -10.60 -12.09
CA ALA A 116 2.78 -10.17 -11.72
C ALA A 116 3.81 -10.55 -12.78
N GLY A 117 4.90 -9.77 -12.85
CA GLY A 117 6.05 -10.09 -13.70
C GLY A 117 5.73 -10.09 -15.20
N LYS A 118 4.78 -9.27 -15.65
CA LYS A 118 4.44 -9.10 -17.08
C LYS A 118 5.64 -8.67 -17.94
N SER A 119 6.66 -8.09 -17.31
CA SER A 119 7.94 -7.72 -17.94
C SER A 119 8.95 -8.87 -18.03
N ILE A 120 8.75 -9.97 -17.31
CA ILE A 120 9.66 -11.12 -17.29
C ILE A 120 9.31 -12.03 -18.47
N PRO A 121 10.22 -12.23 -19.45
CA PRO A 121 9.96 -13.12 -20.57
C PRO A 121 9.72 -14.57 -20.10
N VAL A 122 8.76 -15.26 -20.72
CA VAL A 122 8.41 -16.63 -20.34
C VAL A 122 9.60 -17.60 -20.43
N ASP A 123 10.49 -17.38 -21.40
CA ASP A 123 11.70 -18.20 -21.57
C ASP A 123 12.68 -18.02 -20.41
N VAL A 124 12.77 -16.82 -19.82
CA VAL A 124 13.61 -16.58 -18.63
C VAL A 124 13.05 -17.32 -17.42
N ILE A 125 11.73 -17.27 -17.21
CA ILE A 125 11.06 -18.02 -16.14
C ILE A 125 11.33 -19.52 -16.32
N ASN A 126 11.08 -20.06 -17.52
CA ASN A 126 11.25 -21.47 -17.82
C ASN A 126 12.70 -21.95 -17.65
N ASN A 127 13.69 -21.11 -17.94
CA ASN A 127 15.10 -21.43 -17.75
C ASN A 127 15.47 -21.64 -16.27
N VAL A 128 14.79 -20.95 -15.35
CA VAL A 128 15.03 -21.07 -13.90
C VAL A 128 14.17 -22.19 -13.29
N THR A 129 12.90 -22.28 -13.69
CA THR A 129 11.93 -23.18 -13.05
C THR A 129 11.99 -24.59 -13.61
N GLY A 130 12.33 -24.73 -14.89
CA GLY A 130 12.10 -25.96 -15.65
C GLY A 130 10.63 -26.36 -15.58
N GLU A 131 10.37 -27.62 -15.26
CA GLU A 131 9.01 -28.17 -15.10
C GLU A 131 8.35 -27.86 -13.74
N ARG A 132 9.03 -27.13 -12.83
CA ARG A 132 8.50 -26.83 -11.50
C ARG A 132 7.50 -25.67 -11.56
N SER A 133 6.52 -25.69 -10.64
CA SER A 133 5.61 -24.57 -10.46
C SER A 133 6.37 -23.32 -10.02
N SER A 134 5.96 -22.18 -10.55
CA SER A 134 6.45 -20.86 -10.15
C SER A 134 5.30 -19.92 -9.87
N MET A 135 5.62 -18.81 -9.20
CA MET A 135 4.71 -17.71 -8.94
C MET A 135 5.52 -16.43 -9.10
N ASN A 136 5.05 -15.52 -9.94
CA ASN A 136 5.66 -14.20 -10.07
C ASN A 136 5.18 -13.29 -8.94
N LEU A 137 6.04 -12.32 -8.60
CA LEU A 137 5.77 -11.29 -7.61
C LEU A 137 6.32 -9.97 -8.11
N THR A 138 5.57 -8.88 -7.95
CA THR A 138 5.98 -7.52 -8.29
C THR A 138 5.60 -6.58 -7.15
N LEU A 139 6.56 -5.77 -6.70
CA LEU A 139 6.35 -4.72 -5.71
C LEU A 139 5.99 -3.42 -6.43
N ALA A 140 5.04 -2.65 -5.89
CA ALA A 140 4.71 -1.33 -6.46
C ALA A 140 5.77 -0.27 -6.12
N TYR A 141 6.39 -0.37 -4.93
CA TYR A 141 7.45 0.55 -4.52
C TYR A 141 8.80 0.16 -5.14
N ASP A 142 9.39 1.08 -5.90
CA ASP A 142 10.73 0.99 -6.45
C ASP A 142 11.66 1.97 -5.72
N GLY A 143 12.34 1.49 -4.69
CA GLY A 143 13.24 2.29 -3.87
C GLY A 143 13.62 1.65 -2.54
N GLU A 144 14.56 2.27 -1.84
CA GLU A 144 14.90 1.88 -0.47
C GLU A 144 13.82 2.37 0.51
N PHE A 145 13.31 1.48 1.36
CA PHE A 145 12.34 1.87 2.39
C PHE A 145 12.94 2.77 3.49
N GLY A 146 14.25 2.66 3.73
CA GLY A 146 14.94 3.27 4.88
C GLY A 146 14.79 2.49 6.20
N PHE A 147 14.30 1.25 6.11
CA PHE A 147 14.14 0.30 7.22
C PHE A 147 13.94 -1.13 6.69
N THR A 148 13.99 -2.12 7.59
CA THR A 148 13.65 -3.50 7.24
C THR A 148 12.14 -3.71 7.29
N ALA A 149 11.56 -4.15 6.16
CA ALA A 149 10.18 -4.60 6.07
C ALA A 149 10.15 -6.08 5.68
N THR A 150 9.37 -6.89 6.39
CA THR A 150 9.21 -8.32 6.09
C THR A 150 7.90 -8.55 5.37
N LEU A 151 7.95 -8.98 4.10
CA LEU A 151 6.80 -9.48 3.37
C LEU A 151 6.53 -10.94 3.72
N THR A 152 5.29 -11.25 4.06
CA THR A 152 4.77 -12.62 4.15
C THR A 152 3.82 -12.88 2.99
N VAL A 153 4.03 -14.00 2.31
CA VAL A 153 3.18 -14.48 1.20
C VAL A 153 2.65 -15.87 1.56
N ASN A 154 1.33 -16.04 1.57
CA ASN A 154 0.71 -17.35 1.78
C ASN A 154 0.82 -18.20 0.51
N MET A 155 1.62 -19.26 0.56
CA MET A 155 1.84 -20.18 -0.56
C MET A 155 0.79 -21.30 -0.66
N GLU A 156 -0.31 -21.24 0.08
CA GLU A 156 -1.33 -22.30 0.22
C GLU A 156 -0.81 -23.59 0.88
N SER A 157 -1.71 -24.29 1.58
CA SER A 157 -1.36 -25.51 2.35
C SER A 157 -0.86 -26.67 1.48
N LYS A 158 -1.23 -26.71 0.20
CA LYS A 158 -0.77 -27.74 -0.76
C LYS A 158 0.75 -27.72 -0.97
N ASN A 159 1.40 -26.59 -0.67
CA ASN A 159 2.85 -26.41 -0.81
C ASN A 159 3.59 -26.57 0.54
N ALA A 160 2.90 -27.00 1.61
CA ALA A 160 3.52 -27.22 2.91
C ALA A 160 4.64 -28.27 2.85
N GLY A 161 5.78 -27.98 3.50
CA GLY A 161 6.95 -28.86 3.54
C GLY A 161 7.89 -28.72 2.34
N LEU A 162 7.58 -27.85 1.38
CA LEU A 162 8.46 -27.54 0.25
C LEU A 162 9.38 -26.35 0.58
N TYR A 163 10.48 -26.26 -0.18
CA TYR A 163 11.34 -25.08 -0.20
C TYR A 163 10.95 -24.18 -1.37
N ALA A 164 10.81 -22.89 -1.11
CA ALA A 164 10.70 -21.86 -2.14
C ALA A 164 12.07 -21.22 -2.36
N ASN A 165 12.44 -20.99 -3.62
CA ASN A 165 13.59 -20.20 -3.99
C ASN A 165 13.09 -18.87 -4.57
N LEU A 166 13.62 -17.75 -4.06
CA LEU A 166 13.29 -16.42 -4.55
C LEU A 166 14.37 -15.97 -5.52
N PHE A 167 13.95 -15.55 -6.72
CA PHE A 167 14.81 -15.00 -7.76
C PHE A 167 14.35 -13.57 -8.07
N TYR A 168 15.30 -12.75 -8.51
CA TYR A 168 15.05 -11.38 -8.97
C TYR A 168 15.37 -11.31 -10.46
N TYR A 169 14.49 -10.68 -11.24
CA TYR A 169 14.71 -10.40 -12.65
C TYR A 169 15.27 -9.00 -12.81
N ASN A 170 16.45 -8.90 -13.43
CA ASN A 170 17.10 -7.65 -13.76
C ASN A 170 16.67 -7.20 -15.15
N GLU A 171 15.75 -6.22 -15.21
CA GLU A 171 15.25 -5.69 -16.47
C GLU A 171 16.34 -5.01 -17.32
N GLN A 172 17.44 -4.54 -16.72
CA GLN A 172 18.52 -3.86 -17.44
C GLN A 172 19.39 -4.84 -18.25
N THR A 173 19.62 -6.03 -17.71
CA THR A 173 20.43 -7.08 -18.36
C THR A 173 19.58 -8.13 -19.05
N GLY A 174 18.28 -8.23 -18.71
CA GLY A 174 17.38 -9.28 -19.19
C GLY A 174 17.67 -10.64 -18.55
N GLU A 175 18.25 -10.66 -17.35
CA GLU A 175 18.66 -11.86 -16.60
C GLU A 175 17.82 -12.08 -15.35
#